data_AF-A0A835YFJ0-F1
#
_entry.id   AF-A0A835YFJ0-F1
#
_cell.length_a   1.000
_cell.length_b   1.000
_cell.length_c   1.000
_cell.angle_alpha   90.00
_cell.angle_beta   90.00
_cell.angle_gamma   90.00
#
_symmetry.space_group_name_H-M   'P 1'
#
loop_
_entity.id
_entity.type
_entity.pdbx_description
1 polymer ?
#
loop_
_entity_poly.entity_id
_entity_poly.type
_entity_poly.pdbx_seq_one_letter_code
_entity_poly.pdbx_strand_id
1 'polypeptide(L)'
;MNGAGGWDTYEHLFISFRRYNPNGVEAGLGQAYRNKVQVHRYSADTFYNSCGGVLALANLDANDQPVWPKPGSNNPADTSSPLLAVRVARIDTVGGAAYINVCRAQSKGRESGAQCRDGLDNDCDGKVDNC
;
A
#
# COMPACT_ATOMS: atom_id res chain seq x y z
N MET A 1 24.91 3.18 9.93
CA MET A 1 23.89 2.69 9.00
C MET A 1 22.72 3.67 9.07
N ASN A 2 22.74 4.73 8.27
CA ASN A 2 21.70 5.75 8.28
C ASN A 2 20.75 5.44 7.13
N GLY A 3 19.70 4.65 7.42
CA GLY A 3 18.65 4.31 6.46
C GLY A 3 17.76 5.53 6.22
N ALA A 4 17.74 6.02 4.98
CA ALA A 4 16.76 6.99 4.56
C ALA A 4 15.36 6.37 4.67
N GLY A 5 14.50 6.89 5.56
CA GLY A 5 13.05 6.65 5.45
C GLY A 5 12.25 6.36 6.73
N GLY A 6 12.78 6.45 7.95
CA GLY A 6 11.93 6.48 9.16
C GLY A 6 11.06 5.24 9.43
N TRP A 7 11.47 4.07 8.93
CA TRP A 7 10.94 2.76 9.36
C TRP A 7 11.95 2.03 10.23
N ASP A 8 11.46 1.46 11.33
CA ASP A 8 12.25 0.62 12.22
C ASP A 8 11.69 -0.82 12.32
N THR A 9 12.32 -1.66 13.14
CA THR A 9 11.98 -3.08 13.29
C THR A 9 10.65 -3.34 14.00
N TYR A 10 10.06 -2.33 14.64
CA TYR A 10 8.79 -2.39 15.36
C TYR A 10 7.62 -1.89 14.51
N GLU A 11 7.91 -1.47 13.28
CA GLU A 11 6.92 -0.99 12.35
C GLU A 11 6.43 -2.09 11.42
N HIS A 12 5.12 -2.18 11.29
CA HIS A 12 4.45 -3.15 10.47
C HIS A 12 3.59 -2.46 9.44
N LEU A 13 3.59 -3.01 8.22
CA LEU A 13 2.62 -2.64 7.20
C LEU A 13 1.48 -3.65 7.22
N PHE A 14 0.25 -3.16 7.32
CA PHE A 14 -0.95 -3.98 7.21
C PHE A 14 -1.70 -3.63 5.93
N ILE A 15 -2.14 -4.65 5.21
CA ILE A 15 -3.05 -4.50 4.06
C ILE A 15 -4.36 -5.14 4.45
N SER A 16 -5.44 -4.37 4.42
CA SER A 16 -6.77 -4.84 4.79
C SER A 16 -7.81 -4.51 3.72
N PHE A 17 -8.87 -5.31 3.64
CA PHE A 17 -10.02 -5.02 2.82
C PHE A 17 -11.28 -5.25 3.65
N ARG A 18 -12.26 -4.34 3.53
CA ARG A 18 -13.58 -4.50 4.15
C ARG A 18 -14.67 -4.28 3.12
N ARG A 19 -15.49 -5.31 2.91
CA ARG A 19 -16.71 -5.20 2.11
C ARG A 19 -17.71 -4.31 2.84
N TYR A 20 -18.31 -3.36 2.13
CA TYR A 20 -19.45 -2.63 2.66
C TYR A 20 -20.72 -3.48 2.57
N ASN A 21 -21.36 -3.69 3.71
CA ASN A 21 -22.67 -4.30 3.80
C ASN A 21 -23.58 -3.39 4.67
N PRO A 22 -24.61 -2.75 4.10
CA PRO A 22 -25.49 -1.85 4.85
C PRO A 22 -26.32 -2.57 5.92
N ASN A 23 -26.45 -3.90 5.84
CA ASN A 23 -27.23 -4.71 6.76
C ASN A 23 -26.35 -5.55 7.71
N GLY A 24 -25.05 -5.27 7.78
CA GLY A 24 -24.08 -6.04 8.55
C GLY A 24 -23.29 -5.21 9.55
N VAL A 25 -22.24 -5.82 10.12
CA VAL A 25 -21.32 -5.15 11.04
C VAL A 25 -20.52 -4.03 10.36
N GLU A 26 -20.56 -3.96 9.03
CA GLU A 26 -19.94 -2.92 8.21
C GLU A 26 -20.89 -1.78 7.82
N ALA A 27 -22.12 -1.75 8.34
CA ALA A 27 -23.10 -0.70 8.03
C ALA A 27 -22.58 0.72 8.37
N GLY A 28 -21.77 0.83 9.42
CA GLY A 28 -21.12 2.08 9.84
C GLY A 28 -19.84 2.43 9.08
N LEU A 29 -19.41 1.64 8.09
CA LEU A 29 -18.17 1.90 7.35
C LEU A 29 -18.33 3.20 6.55
N GLY A 30 -17.48 4.19 6.81
CA GLY A 30 -17.49 5.47 6.10
C GLY A 30 -17.23 5.30 4.61
N GLN A 31 -17.87 6.13 3.77
CA GLN A 31 -17.84 5.98 2.31
C GLN A 31 -16.43 5.91 1.72
N ALA A 32 -15.48 6.64 2.30
CA ALA A 32 -14.08 6.64 1.87
C ALA A 32 -13.39 5.27 2.01
N TYR A 33 -13.93 4.35 2.81
CA TYR A 33 -13.35 3.05 3.14
C TYR A 33 -14.14 1.86 2.56
N ARG A 34 -15.33 2.12 2.01
CA ARG A 34 -16.24 1.08 1.52
C ARG A 34 -15.65 0.39 0.30
N ASN A 35 -15.49 -0.93 0.39
CA ASN A 35 -14.99 -1.74 -0.72
C ASN A 35 -13.64 -1.22 -1.26
N LYS A 36 -12.75 -0.77 -0.36
CA LYS A 36 -11.41 -0.33 -0.71
C LYS A 36 -10.37 -1.19 -0.01
N VAL A 37 -9.24 -1.42 -0.68
CA VAL A 37 -8.05 -1.95 -0.03
C VAL A 37 -7.39 -0.82 0.73
N GLN A 38 -7.01 -1.06 1.97
CA GLN A 38 -6.42 -0.06 2.85
C GLN A 38 -5.01 -0.50 3.18
N VAL A 39 -4.07 0.44 3.10
CA VAL A 39 -2.70 0.23 3.54
C VAL A 39 -2.49 1.02 4.81
N HIS A 40 -2.05 0.35 5.87
CA HIS A 40 -1.82 0.95 7.18
C HIS A 40 -0.37 0.75 7.62
N ARG A 41 0.17 1.74 8.31
CA ARG A 41 1.36 1.61 9.15
C ARG A 41 0.91 1.41 10.58
N TYR A 42 1.47 0.42 11.25
CA TYR A 42 1.38 0.28 12.69
C TYR A 42 2.78 0.45 13.27
N SER A 43 2.90 1.27 14.30
CA SER A 43 4.15 1.44 15.05
C SER A 43 3.88 1.03 16.49
N ALA A 44 4.57 -0.02 16.96
CA ALA A 44 4.54 -0.36 18.37
C ALA A 44 5.46 0.60 19.12
N ASP A 45 4.91 1.38 20.06
CA ASP A 45 5.75 2.16 20.97
C ASP A 45 6.50 1.17 21.88
N THR A 46 7.84 1.22 21.82
CA THR A 46 8.72 0.35 22.61
C THR A 46 8.93 0.86 24.03
N PHE A 47 8.61 2.12 24.32
CA PHE A 47 8.92 2.77 25.59
C PHE A 47 7.76 2.77 26.59
N TYR A 48 6.52 2.70 26.12
CA TYR A 48 5.33 2.63 26.96
C TYR A 48 4.45 1.52 26.41
N ASN A 49 4.09 0.54 27.25
CA ASN A 49 3.06 -0.49 27.04
C ASN A 49 1.70 0.13 26.65
N SER A 50 1.67 0.82 25.53
CA SER A 50 0.58 1.60 24.99
C SER A 50 0.22 0.95 23.67
N CYS A 51 -1.08 0.89 23.40
CA CYS A 51 -1.57 0.38 22.13
C CYS A 51 -0.92 1.22 21.01
N GLY A 52 -0.06 0.60 20.20
CA GLY A 52 0.66 1.29 19.13
C GLY A 52 -0.28 2.06 18.19
N GLY A 53 0.25 3.07 17.51
CA GLY A 53 -0.54 3.90 16.59
C GLY A 53 -0.77 3.20 15.26
N VAL A 54 -2.01 3.21 14.76
CA VAL A 54 -2.34 2.81 13.38
C VAL A 54 -2.57 4.06 12.54
N LEU A 55 -1.80 4.22 11.46
CA LEU A 55 -1.94 5.28 10.48
C LEU A 55 -2.38 4.71 9.14
N ALA A 56 -3.55 5.12 8.64
CA ALA A 56 -3.97 4.80 7.27
C ALA A 56 -3.15 5.61 6.27
N LEU A 57 -2.42 4.92 5.39
CA LEU A 57 -1.57 5.52 4.36
C LEU A 57 -2.30 5.70 3.03
N ALA A 58 -3.17 4.76 2.66
CA ALA A 58 -3.90 4.79 1.40
C ALA A 58 -5.22 4.02 1.45
N ASN A 59 -6.16 4.42 0.59
CA ASN A 59 -7.38 3.71 0.27
C ASN A 59 -7.46 3.49 -1.24
N LEU A 60 -7.30 2.25 -1.66
CA LEU A 60 -7.13 1.85 -3.05
C LEU A 60 -8.40 1.23 -3.62
N ASP A 61 -8.68 1.59 -4.88
CA ASP A 61 -9.72 1.02 -5.72
C ASP A 61 -9.16 0.76 -7.12
N ALA A 62 -9.67 -0.27 -7.79
CA ALA A 62 -9.18 -0.66 -9.10
C ALA A 62 -9.35 0.42 -10.18
N ASN A 63 -10.28 1.37 -10.02
CA ASN A 63 -10.64 2.32 -11.08
C ASN A 63 -10.04 3.73 -10.92
N ASP A 64 -9.67 4.13 -9.70
CA ASP A 64 -9.24 5.52 -9.41
C ASP A 64 -7.83 5.56 -8.83
N GLN A 65 -7.58 4.81 -7.76
CA GLN A 65 -6.28 4.73 -7.10
C GLN A 65 -5.87 3.28 -6.94
N PRO A 66 -5.40 2.63 -8.03
CA PRO A 66 -5.12 1.21 -7.99
C PRO A 66 -3.79 0.88 -7.32
N VAL A 67 -2.94 1.87 -7.01
CA VAL A 67 -1.55 1.63 -6.56
C VAL A 67 -1.18 2.53 -5.39
N TRP A 68 -0.52 1.95 -4.38
CA TRP A 68 0.25 2.66 -3.37
C TRP A 68 1.69 2.12 -3.32
N PRO A 69 2.72 2.96 -3.12
CA PRO A 69 2.65 4.42 -3.16
C PRO A 69 2.26 4.90 -4.56
N LYS A 70 1.57 6.04 -4.65
CA LYS A 70 1.20 6.60 -5.96
C LYS A 70 2.48 6.99 -6.73
N PRO A 71 2.70 6.48 -7.96
CA PRO A 71 3.89 6.82 -8.74
C PRO A 71 4.05 8.33 -8.93
N GLY A 72 5.25 8.86 -8.67
CA GLY A 72 5.56 10.28 -8.77
C GLY A 72 4.90 11.18 -7.71
N SER A 73 4.20 10.61 -6.72
CA SER A 73 3.58 11.39 -5.65
C SER A 73 4.60 11.87 -4.63
N ASN A 74 4.47 13.14 -4.24
CA ASN A 74 5.23 13.74 -3.14
C ASN A 74 4.47 13.72 -1.80
N ASN A 75 3.30 13.06 -1.74
CA ASN A 75 2.54 12.94 -0.50
C ASN A 75 3.39 12.21 0.56
N PRO A 76 3.52 12.72 1.80
CA PRO A 76 4.23 12.04 2.88
C PRO A 76 3.87 10.57 3.08
N ALA A 77 2.61 10.17 2.87
CA ALA A 77 2.20 8.77 2.96
C ALA A 77 2.80 7.89 1.84
N ASP A 78 3.00 8.43 0.64
CA ASP A 78 3.61 7.73 -0.49
C ASP A 78 5.15 7.73 -0.38
N THR A 79 5.73 8.89 -0.05
CA THR A 79 7.17 9.07 0.11
C THR A 79 7.73 8.40 1.36
N SER A 80 6.88 8.02 2.31
CA SER A 80 7.27 7.15 3.41
C SER A 80 7.30 5.67 3.06
N SER A 81 6.77 5.17 1.93
CA SER A 81 6.78 3.71 1.65
C SER A 81 8.16 3.03 1.89
N PRO A 82 8.21 1.84 2.52
CA PRO A 82 9.43 1.07 2.75
C PRO A 82 9.86 0.28 1.49
N LEU A 83 9.68 0.89 0.31
CA LEU A 83 9.81 0.27 -1.00
C LEU A 83 8.88 -0.94 -1.21
N LEU A 84 7.74 -0.97 -0.52
CA LEU A 84 6.68 -1.92 -0.83
C LEU A 84 5.58 -1.19 -1.63
N ALA A 85 5.17 -1.80 -2.74
CA ALA A 85 4.05 -1.38 -3.54
C ALA A 85 2.89 -2.38 -3.42
N VAL A 86 1.67 -1.85 -3.31
CA VAL A 86 0.42 -2.59 -3.26
C VAL A 86 -0.43 -2.11 -4.43
N ARG A 87 -0.78 -3.05 -5.32
CA ARG A 87 -1.64 -2.79 -6.48
C ARG A 87 -2.93 -3.57 -6.36
N VAL A 88 -4.06 -2.89 -6.48
CA VAL A 88 -5.38 -3.51 -6.59
C VAL A 88 -5.60 -3.93 -8.04
N ALA A 89 -5.70 -5.24 -8.27
CA ALA A 89 -6.02 -5.79 -9.58
C ALA A 89 -7.54 -5.83 -9.81
N ARG A 90 -8.31 -6.19 -8.78
CA ARG A 90 -9.78 -6.28 -8.83
C ARG A 90 -10.38 -6.21 -7.44
N ILE A 91 -11.57 -5.64 -7.35
CA ILE A 91 -12.44 -5.74 -6.17
C ILE A 91 -13.72 -6.48 -6.58
N ASP A 92 -14.01 -7.56 -5.86
CA ASP A 92 -15.23 -8.33 -5.98
C ASP A 92 -16.15 -8.01 -4.80
N THR A 93 -17.04 -7.04 -5.00
CA THR A 93 -17.97 -6.60 -3.96
C THR A 93 -19.05 -7.63 -3.64
N VAL A 94 -19.36 -8.52 -4.58
CA VAL A 94 -20.33 -9.60 -4.39
C VAL A 94 -19.71 -10.71 -3.54
N GLY A 95 -18.55 -11.20 -3.97
CA GLY A 95 -17.76 -12.21 -3.27
C GLY A 95 -17.12 -11.70 -1.97
N GLY A 96 -17.01 -10.38 -1.79
CA GLY A 96 -16.40 -9.77 -0.62
C GLY A 96 -14.89 -9.95 -0.54
N ALA A 97 -14.22 -9.94 -1.70
CA ALA A 97 -12.78 -10.12 -1.80
C ALA A 97 -12.12 -9.00 -2.61
N ALA A 98 -10.86 -8.70 -2.29
CA ALA A 98 -9.99 -7.89 -3.12
C ALA A 98 -8.78 -8.72 -3.56
N TYR A 99 -8.42 -8.57 -4.82
CA TYR A 99 -7.27 -9.22 -5.44
C TYR A 99 -6.19 -8.18 -5.62
N ILE A 100 -5.05 -8.41 -4.98
CA ILE A 100 -3.92 -7.47 -4.97
C ILE A 100 -2.65 -8.14 -5.44
N ASN A 101 -1.77 -7.35 -6.05
CA ASN A 101 -0.38 -7.69 -6.28
C ASN A 101 0.48 -6.89 -5.31
N VAL A 102 1.47 -7.54 -4.71
CA VAL A 102 2.44 -6.89 -3.82
C VAL A 102 3.81 -7.04 -4.45
N CYS A 103 4.53 -5.93 -4.53
CA CYS A 103 5.85 -5.85 -5.14
C CYS A 103 6.79 -5.10 -4.19
N ARG A 104 8.05 -5.54 -4.11
CA ARG A 104 9.09 -4.83 -3.36
C ARG A 104 10.02 -4.17 -4.37
N ALA A 105 9.90 -2.85 -4.49
CA ALA A 105 10.70 -2.07 -5.40
C ALA A 105 12.15 -1.98 -4.90
N GLN A 106 13.10 -1.84 -5.82
CA GLN A 106 14.46 -1.46 -5.43
C GLN A 106 14.61 0.05 -5.29
N SER A 107 13.78 0.82 -6.00
CA SER A 107 13.76 2.28 -5.95
C SER A 107 12.34 2.84 -6.09
N LYS A 108 12.13 4.12 -5.77
CA LYS A 108 10.83 4.80 -6.00
C LYS A 108 10.74 5.50 -7.36
N GLY A 109 11.80 5.43 -8.16
CA GLY A 109 11.88 6.07 -9.46
C GLY A 109 11.66 5.05 -10.57
N ARG A 110 11.35 5.57 -11.77
CA ARG A 110 11.26 4.75 -12.97
C ARG A 110 12.54 3.94 -13.16
N GLU A 111 12.42 2.69 -13.57
CA GLU A 111 13.58 1.83 -13.84
C GLU A 111 14.56 2.50 -14.81
N SER A 112 15.86 2.41 -14.52
CA SER A 112 16.90 2.99 -15.38
C SER A 112 18.17 2.12 -15.42
N GLY A 113 18.96 2.26 -16.49
CA GLY A 113 20.23 1.54 -16.64
C GLY A 113 20.07 0.04 -16.69
N ALA A 114 20.74 -0.68 -15.77
CA ALA A 114 20.73 -2.15 -15.74
C ALA A 114 19.38 -2.75 -15.32
N GLN A 115 18.53 -1.96 -14.64
CA GLN A 115 17.15 -2.36 -14.32
C GLN A 115 16.26 -2.35 -15.57
N CYS A 116 16.66 -1.66 -16.64
CA CYS A 116 15.97 -1.73 -17.91
C CYS A 116 16.39 -3.00 -18.63
N ARG A 117 15.49 -3.98 -18.75
CA ARG A 117 15.67 -5.26 -19.48
C ARG A 117 16.26 -6.38 -18.64
N ASP A 118 16.08 -6.35 -17.32
CA ASP A 118 16.37 -7.49 -16.47
C ASP A 118 15.17 -8.45 -16.30
N GLY A 119 14.02 -8.09 -16.89
CA GLY A 119 12.80 -8.88 -16.87
C GLY A 119 12.01 -8.75 -15.58
N LEU A 120 12.32 -7.76 -14.74
CA LEU A 120 11.62 -7.47 -13.49
C LEU A 120 10.85 -6.13 -13.58
N ASP A 121 10.00 -5.90 -12.58
CA ASP A 121 9.27 -4.64 -12.36
C ASP A 121 9.87 -3.99 -11.10
N ASN A 122 11.08 -3.44 -11.24
CA ASN A 122 11.92 -2.91 -10.17
C ASN A 122 11.41 -1.58 -9.60
N ASP A 123 10.50 -0.89 -10.31
CA ASP A 123 9.81 0.31 -9.86
C ASP A 123 8.36 0.07 -9.42
N CYS A 124 7.88 -1.18 -9.58
CA CYS A 124 6.55 -1.65 -9.25
C CYS A 124 5.41 -0.88 -9.97
N ASP A 125 5.66 -0.34 -11.16
CA ASP A 125 4.66 0.35 -11.98
C ASP A 125 3.68 -0.60 -12.69
N GLY A 126 3.85 -1.92 -12.51
CA GLY A 126 3.02 -2.98 -13.03
C GLY A 126 3.39 -3.39 -14.45
N LYS A 127 4.47 -2.86 -15.01
CA LYS A 127 5.02 -3.22 -16.30
C LYS A 127 6.48 -3.63 -16.11
N VAL A 128 6.81 -4.79 -16.63
CA VAL A 128 8.19 -5.26 -16.67
C VAL A 128 8.99 -4.38 -17.64
N ASP A 129 10.19 -3.96 -17.22
CA ASP A 129 11.18 -3.23 -18.02
C ASP A 129 10.67 -1.92 -18.67
N ASN A 130 9.86 -1.14 -17.96
CA ASN A 130 9.26 0.09 -18.50
C ASN A 130 10.13 1.34 -18.29
N CYS A 131 11.22 1.43 -19.03
CA CYS A 131 12.25 2.48 -18.93
C CYS A 131 12.04 3.75 -19.76
#